data_AF-A0A2K8MQI0-F1
#
_entry.id   AF-A0A2K8MQI0-F1
#
_cell.length_a   1.000
_cell.length_b   1.000
_cell.length_c   1.000
_cell.angle_alpha   90.00
_cell.angle_beta   90.00
_cell.angle_gamma   90.00
#
_symmetry.space_group_name_H-M   'P 1'
#
loop_
_entity.id
_entity.type
_entity.pdbx_description
1 polymer ?
#
loop_
_entity_poly.entity_id
_entity_poly.type
_entity_poly.pdbx_seq_one_letter_code
_entity_poly.pdbx_strand_id
1 'polypeptide(L)'
;MNFRVFAARFALVVSCALMTAVPAQAKSAFLQCVPYARQISGVKIHGNAWTWWGQAAGRYERGNTPRVGAVMSFKKTAKNRFGHVAMVSQIVSDREVLLSHANWSRRGGIERDVRAVDVSAAGDWSEVRVWFAPLGGLGTSSYPINGFIYSDGADDDAFQAPQMANKADKVLVASLTLDLSDLQPEAGIN
;
A
#
# COMPACT_ATOMS: atom_id res chain seq x y z
N MET A 1 -38.98 -18.71 51.61
CA MET A 1 -38.39 -19.74 50.70
C MET A 1 -39.00 -19.45 49.33
N ASN A 2 -38.34 -18.84 48.33
CA ASN A 2 -37.15 -19.32 47.63
C ASN A 2 -36.49 -18.21 46.77
N PHE A 3 -35.83 -17.24 47.40
CA PHE A 3 -34.96 -16.27 46.68
C PHE A 3 -33.67 -16.91 46.12
N ARG A 4 -33.38 -18.16 46.51
CA ARG A 4 -32.15 -18.88 46.15
C ARG A 4 -32.17 -19.52 44.75
N VAL A 5 -33.33 -19.59 44.10
CA VAL A 5 -33.49 -20.28 42.79
C VAL A 5 -33.29 -19.32 41.61
N PHE A 6 -33.56 -18.03 41.76
CA PHE A 6 -33.35 -17.04 40.69
C PHE A 6 -31.86 -16.69 40.49
N ALA A 7 -31.07 -16.73 41.56
CA ALA A 7 -29.62 -16.47 41.49
C ALA A 7 -28.85 -17.55 40.69
N ALA A 8 -29.33 -18.80 40.69
CA ALA A 8 -28.66 -19.91 40.02
C ALA A 8 -28.79 -19.89 38.49
N ARG A 9 -29.84 -19.25 37.94
CA ARG A 9 -30.02 -19.14 36.48
C ARG A 9 -29.34 -17.93 35.86
N PHE A 10 -29.07 -16.89 36.65
CA PHE A 10 -28.29 -15.74 36.19
C PHE A 10 -26.78 -16.02 36.16
N ALA A 11 -26.31 -16.95 37.01
CA ALA A 11 -24.89 -17.32 37.05
C ALA A 11 -24.43 -18.13 35.82
N LEU A 12 -25.31 -18.92 35.18
CA LEU A 12 -24.92 -19.78 34.04
C LEU A 12 -24.81 -18.99 32.72
N VAL A 13 -25.59 -17.92 32.54
CA VAL A 13 -25.58 -17.12 31.30
C VAL A 13 -24.37 -16.18 31.24
N VAL A 14 -23.87 -15.72 32.39
CA VAL A 14 -22.69 -14.85 32.46
C VAL A 14 -21.38 -15.62 32.21
N SER A 15 -21.34 -16.93 32.45
CA SER A 15 -20.14 -17.74 32.19
C SER A 15 -19.91 -18.14 30.71
N CYS A 16 -20.88 -17.94 29.81
CA CYS A 16 -20.70 -18.23 28.36
C CYS A 16 -20.36 -17.01 27.50
N ALA A 17 -20.34 -15.79 28.07
CA ALA A 17 -20.04 -14.57 27.32
C ALA A 17 -18.54 -14.27 27.16
N LEU A 18 -17.65 -15.09 27.76
CA LEU A 18 -16.20 -15.02 27.54
C LEU A 18 -15.75 -15.96 26.40
N MET A 19 -16.48 -15.97 25.28
CA MET A 19 -15.90 -16.47 24.03
C MET A 19 -14.88 -15.44 23.53
N THR A 20 -13.67 -15.60 24.05
CA THR A 20 -12.37 -15.20 23.48
C THR A 20 -12.46 -14.38 22.19
N ALA A 21 -12.40 -13.05 22.33
CA ALA A 21 -11.87 -12.22 21.26
C ALA A 21 -10.40 -12.61 21.07
N VAL A 22 -10.15 -13.66 20.29
CA VAL A 22 -8.81 -13.96 19.80
C VAL A 22 -8.44 -12.74 18.98
N PRO A 23 -7.40 -11.96 19.36
CA PRO A 23 -6.95 -10.90 18.48
C PRO A 23 -6.71 -11.58 17.14
N ALA A 24 -7.33 -11.09 16.07
CA ALA A 24 -6.94 -11.47 14.73
C ALA A 24 -5.48 -11.06 14.62
N GLN A 25 -4.58 -11.99 14.95
CA GLN A 25 -3.17 -11.85 14.75
C GLN A 25 -3.11 -11.73 13.25
N ALA A 26 -3.03 -10.50 12.75
CA ALA A 26 -2.78 -10.22 11.37
C ALA A 26 -1.47 -10.94 11.11
N LYS A 27 -1.57 -12.18 10.60
CA LYS A 27 -0.47 -12.88 9.98
C LYS A 27 0.02 -11.83 9.02
N SER A 28 1.17 -11.22 9.33
CA SER A 28 1.83 -10.27 8.45
C SER A 28 1.91 -11.00 7.12
N ALA A 29 0.93 -10.75 6.25
CA ALA A 29 0.81 -11.46 5.01
C ALA A 29 2.14 -11.16 4.34
N PHE A 30 2.88 -12.20 3.93
CA PHE A 30 4.16 -12.00 3.26
C PHE A 30 3.90 -11.21 1.97
N LEU A 31 3.85 -9.88 2.09
CA LEU A 31 3.35 -9.01 1.06
C LEU A 31 4.38 -9.07 -0.06
N GLN A 32 3.94 -9.63 -1.18
CA GLN A 32 4.74 -9.66 -2.39
C GLN A 32 4.72 -8.26 -3.03
N CYS A 33 5.70 -7.98 -3.87
CA CYS A 33 5.80 -6.69 -4.56
C CYS A 33 4.54 -6.37 -5.38
N VAL A 34 4.01 -7.34 -6.12
CA VAL A 34 2.82 -7.23 -6.99
C VAL A 34 1.54 -6.81 -6.24
N PRO A 35 1.05 -7.51 -5.21
CA PRO A 35 -0.13 -7.07 -4.46
C PRO A 35 0.08 -5.71 -3.78
N TYR A 36 1.27 -5.46 -3.23
CA TYR A 36 1.54 -4.18 -2.58
C TYR A 36 1.55 -3.03 -3.60
N ALA A 37 2.26 -3.17 -4.72
CA ALA A 37 2.29 -2.17 -5.79
C ALA A 37 0.89 -1.88 -6.33
N ARG A 38 0.04 -2.89 -6.57
CA ARG A 38 -1.36 -2.67 -6.98
C ARG A 38 -2.15 -1.83 -5.98
N GLN A 39 -1.94 -2.10 -4.68
CA GLN A 39 -2.65 -1.40 -3.61
C GLN A 39 -2.29 0.09 -3.59
N ILE A 40 -1.00 0.41 -3.75
CA ILE A 40 -0.51 1.79 -3.58
C ILE A 40 -0.48 2.61 -4.87
N SER A 41 -0.37 1.99 -6.05
CA SER A 41 -0.22 2.72 -7.32
C SER A 41 -1.51 2.84 -8.15
N GLY A 42 -2.55 2.08 -7.82
CA GLY A 42 -3.76 2.00 -8.63
C GLY A 42 -3.65 1.11 -9.88
N VAL A 43 -2.46 0.69 -10.31
CA VAL A 43 -2.27 -0.28 -11.41
C VAL A 43 -2.95 -1.60 -11.06
N LYS A 44 -3.79 -2.15 -11.96
CA LYS A 44 -4.59 -3.37 -11.72
C LYS A 44 -4.08 -4.59 -12.50
N ILE A 45 -2.75 -4.72 -12.62
CA ILE A 45 -2.07 -5.82 -13.31
C ILE A 45 -1.77 -6.96 -12.33
N HIS A 46 -1.95 -8.20 -12.78
CA HIS A 46 -1.85 -9.40 -11.95
C HIS A 46 -0.78 -10.37 -12.48
N GLY A 47 -0.41 -11.36 -11.67
CA GLY A 47 0.62 -12.35 -12.02
C GLY A 47 2.03 -11.89 -11.67
N ASN A 48 3.03 -12.58 -12.21
CA ASN A 48 4.45 -12.33 -11.90
C ASN A 48 4.89 -10.92 -12.33
N ALA A 49 5.74 -10.28 -11.53
CA ALA A 49 6.19 -8.91 -11.77
C ALA A 49 6.84 -8.70 -13.14
N TRP A 50 7.65 -9.66 -13.63
CA TRP A 50 8.28 -9.54 -14.95
C TRP A 50 7.29 -9.48 -16.12
N THR A 51 6.06 -9.96 -15.94
CA THR A 51 5.03 -9.91 -17.00
C THR A 51 4.31 -8.57 -17.07
N TRP A 52 4.45 -7.72 -16.04
CA TRP A 52 3.67 -6.49 -15.92
C TRP A 52 3.93 -5.51 -17.06
N TRP A 53 5.19 -5.41 -17.50
CA TRP A 53 5.55 -4.53 -18.62
C TRP A 53 4.80 -4.88 -19.91
N GLY A 54 4.70 -6.17 -20.22
CA GLY A 54 3.96 -6.65 -21.40
C GLY A 54 2.46 -6.49 -21.21
N GLN A 55 1.93 -6.83 -20.04
CA GLN A 55 0.50 -6.68 -19.74
C GLN A 55 0.03 -5.23 -19.71
N ALA A 56 0.91 -4.28 -19.42
CA ALA A 56 0.61 -2.85 -19.42
C ALA A 56 0.41 -2.29 -20.84
N ALA A 57 0.98 -2.92 -21.87
CA ALA A 57 0.83 -2.46 -23.24
C ALA A 57 -0.65 -2.37 -23.66
N GLY A 58 -1.06 -1.20 -24.15
CA GLY A 58 -2.44 -0.93 -24.58
C GLY A 58 -3.44 -0.77 -23.43
N ARG A 59 -3.01 -0.86 -22.16
CA ARG A 59 -3.86 -0.69 -20.97
C ARG A 59 -3.42 0.44 -20.05
N TYR A 60 -2.12 0.71 -20.03
CA TYR A 60 -1.47 1.79 -19.30
C TYR A 60 -0.42 2.42 -20.20
N GLU A 61 -0.21 3.73 -20.05
CA GLU A 61 0.94 4.36 -20.65
C GLU A 61 2.23 3.82 -20.03
N ARG A 62 3.29 3.82 -20.85
CA ARG A 62 4.61 3.31 -20.46
C ARG A 62 5.69 4.23 -20.99
N GLY A 63 6.75 4.41 -20.23
CA GLY A 63 7.88 5.25 -20.63
C GLY A 63 9.09 5.07 -19.74
N ASN A 64 10.09 5.94 -19.92
CA ASN A 64 11.35 5.89 -19.18
C ASN A 64 11.51 7.04 -18.19
N THR A 65 10.56 7.97 -18.15
CA THR A 65 10.59 9.10 -17.21
C THR A 65 9.91 8.67 -15.90
N PRO A 66 10.56 8.79 -14.74
CA PRO A 66 9.89 8.55 -13.46
C PRO A 66 8.79 9.60 -13.23
N ARG A 67 7.66 9.16 -12.70
CA ARG A 67 6.59 10.02 -12.18
C ARG A 67 6.17 9.52 -10.81
N VAL A 68 5.75 10.41 -9.92
CA VAL A 68 5.21 9.98 -8.62
C VAL A 68 4.00 9.07 -8.87
N GLY A 69 3.95 7.94 -8.16
CA GLY A 69 2.92 6.92 -8.33
C GLY A 69 3.13 5.93 -9.46
N ALA A 70 4.02 6.22 -10.41
CA ALA A 70 4.36 5.29 -11.47
C ALA A 70 5.02 4.03 -10.90
N VAL A 71 4.75 2.89 -11.53
CA VAL A 71 5.36 1.61 -11.14
C VAL A 71 6.60 1.33 -11.98
N MET A 72 7.76 1.38 -11.35
CA MET A 72 9.02 0.90 -11.92
C MET A 72 8.95 -0.62 -12.14
N SER A 73 9.14 -1.06 -13.38
CA SER A 73 9.07 -2.47 -13.77
C SER A 73 10.47 -3.04 -14.01
N PHE A 74 10.90 -4.00 -13.19
CA PHE A 74 12.21 -4.64 -13.32
C PHE A 74 12.20 -5.78 -14.34
N LYS A 75 13.27 -5.91 -15.12
CA LYS A 75 13.47 -7.07 -16.00
C LYS A 75 13.74 -8.32 -15.18
N LYS A 76 13.33 -9.46 -15.74
CA LYS A 76 13.69 -10.78 -15.20
C LYS A 76 15.19 -11.01 -15.40
N THR A 77 15.87 -11.44 -14.35
CA THR A 77 17.27 -11.86 -14.40
C THR A 77 17.45 -13.18 -13.64
N ALA A 78 18.65 -13.77 -13.67
CA ALA A 78 18.95 -14.98 -12.90
C ALA A 78 18.78 -14.76 -11.38
N LYS A 79 19.19 -13.59 -10.88
CA LYS A 79 19.03 -13.18 -9.47
C LYS A 79 17.65 -12.59 -9.13
N ASN A 80 16.85 -12.25 -10.14
CA ASN A 80 15.49 -11.72 -10.00
C ASN A 80 14.51 -12.46 -10.93
N ARG A 81 14.30 -13.76 -10.66
CA ARG A 81 13.59 -14.69 -11.58
C ARG A 81 12.11 -14.38 -11.76
N PHE A 82 11.49 -13.71 -10.79
CA PHE A 82 10.08 -13.30 -10.86
C PHE A 82 9.91 -11.87 -11.34
N GLY A 83 11.01 -11.16 -11.63
CA GLY A 83 11.02 -9.72 -11.78
C GLY A 83 10.67 -9.04 -10.46
N HIS A 84 10.57 -7.72 -10.51
CA HIS A 84 10.14 -6.92 -9.36
C HIS A 84 9.35 -5.71 -9.86
N VAL A 85 8.52 -5.15 -8.99
CA VAL A 85 7.80 -3.90 -9.24
C VAL A 85 7.85 -3.05 -7.99
N ALA A 86 8.04 -1.75 -8.17
CA ALA A 86 8.10 -0.79 -7.08
C ALA A 86 7.43 0.51 -7.51
N MET A 87 6.61 1.10 -6.66
CA MET A 87 5.99 2.39 -6.94
C MET A 87 6.99 3.50 -6.60
N VAL A 88 7.12 4.49 -7.46
CA VAL A 88 7.83 5.74 -7.17
C VAL A 88 6.99 6.54 -6.17
N SER A 89 7.50 6.81 -4.98
CA SER A 89 6.82 7.68 -4.01
C SER A 89 7.28 9.13 -4.07
N GLN A 90 8.48 9.39 -4.59
CA GLN A 90 9.01 10.74 -4.74
C GLN A 90 10.10 10.78 -5.81
N ILE A 91 10.21 11.89 -6.53
CA ILE A 91 11.36 12.21 -7.38
C ILE A 91 12.32 13.10 -6.57
N VAL A 92 13.56 12.66 -6.41
CA VAL A 92 14.60 13.38 -5.64
C VAL A 92 15.50 14.18 -6.57
N SER A 93 15.84 13.61 -7.73
CA SER A 93 16.62 14.25 -8.79
C SER A 93 16.41 13.49 -10.10
N ASP A 94 17.04 13.96 -11.18
CA ASP A 94 17.07 13.28 -12.49
C ASP A 94 17.56 11.83 -12.42
N ARG A 95 18.34 11.48 -11.38
CA ARG A 95 18.99 10.17 -11.22
C ARG A 95 18.60 9.46 -9.93
N GLU A 96 17.69 10.01 -9.14
CA GLU A 96 17.29 9.41 -7.86
C GLU A 96 15.79 9.58 -7.61
N VAL A 97 15.17 8.46 -7.23
CA VAL A 97 13.77 8.40 -6.79
C VAL A 97 13.68 7.67 -5.46
N LEU A 98 12.60 7.92 -4.73
CA LEU A 98 12.20 7.09 -3.60
C LEU A 98 11.16 6.07 -4.06
N LEU A 99 11.28 4.85 -3.55
CA LEU A 99 10.43 3.72 -3.88
C LEU A 99 9.67 3.23 -2.66
N SER A 100 8.42 2.85 -2.89
CA SER A 100 7.62 2.04 -1.97
C SER A 100 7.36 0.66 -2.57
N HIS A 101 7.83 -0.39 -1.90
CA HIS A 101 7.70 -1.77 -2.37
C HIS A 101 7.74 -2.78 -1.22
N ALA A 102 7.50 -4.06 -1.55
CA ALA A 102 7.54 -5.14 -0.58
C ALA A 102 8.39 -6.30 -1.08
N ASN A 103 8.89 -7.13 -0.16
CA ASN A 103 9.64 -8.36 -0.43
C ASN A 103 10.94 -8.15 -1.22
N TRP A 104 11.68 -7.09 -0.93
CA TRP A 104 13.00 -6.82 -1.53
C TRP A 104 14.15 -7.14 -0.58
N SER A 105 14.36 -6.31 0.45
CA SER A 105 15.47 -6.54 1.39
C SER A 105 15.26 -7.73 2.32
N ARG A 106 14.01 -8.01 2.66
CA ARG A 106 13.60 -9.09 3.57
C ARG A 106 12.30 -9.70 3.09
N ARG A 107 12.14 -11.00 3.29
CA ARG A 107 10.95 -11.73 2.83
C ARG A 107 9.69 -11.14 3.45
N GLY A 108 8.76 -10.68 2.60
CA GLY A 108 7.49 -10.06 2.98
C GLY A 108 7.59 -8.70 3.67
N GLY A 109 8.79 -8.12 3.80
CA GLY A 109 8.95 -6.79 4.41
C GLY A 109 8.52 -5.70 3.46
N ILE A 110 7.79 -4.71 4.00
CA ILE A 110 7.49 -3.46 3.30
C ILE A 110 8.62 -2.47 3.55
N GLU A 111 9.05 -1.81 2.49
CA GLU A 111 9.98 -0.70 2.49
C GLU A 111 9.26 0.49 1.85
N ARG A 112 9.31 1.65 2.53
CA ARG A 112 8.70 2.90 2.09
C ARG A 112 9.79 3.94 1.97
N ASP A 113 9.68 4.73 0.91
CA ASP A 113 10.55 5.88 0.65
C ASP A 113 12.04 5.51 0.62
N VAL A 114 12.35 4.32 0.11
CA VAL A 114 13.72 3.83 0.01
C VAL A 114 14.34 4.20 -1.33
N ARG A 115 15.62 4.51 -1.33
CA ARG A 115 16.32 5.08 -2.48
C ARG A 115 16.43 4.08 -3.64
N ALA A 116 16.22 4.56 -4.85
CA ALA A 116 16.70 3.93 -6.07
C ALA A 116 17.42 4.96 -6.94
N VAL A 117 18.59 4.58 -7.42
CA VAL A 117 19.48 5.45 -8.18
C VAL A 117 19.67 4.87 -9.56
N ASP A 118 19.47 5.70 -10.59
CA ASP A 118 19.80 5.38 -11.97
C ASP A 118 21.32 5.32 -12.15
N VAL A 119 21.83 4.12 -12.44
CA VAL A 119 23.24 3.85 -12.69
C VAL A 119 23.53 3.56 -14.16
N SER A 120 22.55 3.73 -15.05
CA SER A 120 22.74 3.60 -16.49
C SER A 120 23.77 4.60 -17.02
N ALA A 121 24.54 4.19 -18.02
CA ALA A 121 25.51 5.08 -18.66
C ALA A 121 24.82 6.27 -19.37
N ALA A 122 23.62 6.04 -19.91
CA ALA A 122 22.88 7.04 -20.67
C ALA A 122 22.02 7.99 -19.81
N GLY A 123 21.78 7.66 -18.53
CA GLY A 123 20.84 8.42 -17.70
C GLY A 123 19.38 8.25 -18.11
N ASP A 124 19.05 7.10 -18.70
CA ASP A 124 17.75 6.79 -19.27
C ASP A 124 16.92 5.85 -18.37
N TRP A 125 17.33 5.71 -17.11
CA TRP A 125 16.77 4.79 -16.14
C TRP A 125 16.87 3.31 -16.55
N SER A 126 17.59 2.91 -17.60
CA SER A 126 17.64 1.50 -18.04
C SER A 126 18.25 0.53 -17.02
N GLU A 127 19.00 1.03 -16.04
CA GLU A 127 19.64 0.26 -14.99
C GLU A 127 19.65 1.01 -13.65
N VAL A 128 19.23 0.35 -12.57
CA VAL A 128 19.14 0.97 -11.24
C VAL A 128 19.87 0.16 -10.17
N ARG A 129 20.33 0.85 -9.12
CA ARG A 129 20.61 0.23 -7.82
C ARG A 129 19.53 0.67 -6.83
N VAL A 130 19.12 -0.24 -5.96
CA VAL A 130 18.05 -0.01 -4.99
C VAL A 130 18.63 -0.19 -3.60
N TRP A 131 18.14 0.59 -2.65
CA TRP A 131 18.36 0.38 -1.23
C TRP A 131 18.25 -1.10 -0.82
N PHE A 132 19.10 -1.52 0.11
CA PHE A 132 19.10 -2.87 0.64
C PHE A 132 19.37 -2.84 2.14
N ALA A 133 18.36 -3.16 2.94
CA ALA A 133 18.38 -2.99 4.39
C ALA A 133 19.57 -3.71 5.09
N PRO A 134 20.01 -4.92 4.69
CA PRO A 134 21.18 -5.56 5.29
C PRO A 134 22.49 -4.77 5.16
N LEU A 135 22.60 -3.87 4.19
CA LEU A 135 23.76 -3.00 4.02
C LEU A 135 23.55 -1.60 4.61
N GLY A 136 22.35 -1.27 5.10
CA GLY A 136 22.02 0.07 5.59
C GLY A 136 22.21 1.17 4.53
N GLY A 137 22.12 0.81 3.24
CA GLY A 137 22.53 1.68 2.14
C GLY A 137 22.05 1.19 0.78
N LEU A 138 22.57 1.83 -0.27
CA LEU A 138 22.34 1.41 -1.65
C LEU A 138 22.94 0.00 -1.86
N GLY A 139 22.17 -0.90 -2.46
CA GLY A 139 22.65 -2.23 -2.80
C GLY A 139 23.79 -2.19 -3.81
N THR A 140 24.65 -3.21 -3.79
CA THR A 140 25.80 -3.33 -4.70
C THR A 140 25.41 -3.83 -6.09
N SER A 141 24.27 -4.50 -6.20
CA SER A 141 23.76 -5.05 -7.45
C SER A 141 23.05 -3.99 -8.28
N SER A 142 23.48 -3.84 -9.53
CA SER A 142 22.69 -3.18 -10.57
C SER A 142 21.60 -4.13 -11.09
N TYR A 143 20.43 -3.56 -11.39
CA TYR A 143 19.27 -4.27 -11.91
C TYR A 143 18.73 -3.56 -13.15
N PRO A 144 18.58 -4.27 -14.27
CA PRO A 144 17.97 -3.69 -15.46
C PRO A 144 16.46 -3.54 -15.26
N ILE A 145 15.91 -2.42 -15.73
CA ILE A 145 14.46 -2.17 -15.72
C ILE A 145 13.92 -2.02 -17.13
N ASN A 146 12.62 -2.19 -17.28
CA ASN A 146 11.91 -1.94 -18.53
C ASN A 146 11.53 -0.47 -18.71
N GLY A 147 11.29 0.23 -17.60
CA GLY A 147 10.73 1.57 -17.54
C GLY A 147 9.67 1.68 -16.45
N PHE A 148 8.77 2.63 -16.63
CA PHE A 148 7.71 3.01 -15.71
C PHE A 148 6.34 2.77 -16.33
N ILE A 149 5.42 2.21 -15.55
CA ILE A 149 4.01 2.04 -15.91
C ILE A 149 3.25 3.17 -15.21
N TYR A 150 2.56 4.00 -15.98
CA TYR A 150 1.82 5.15 -15.47
C TYR A 150 0.37 4.75 -15.21
N SER A 151 -0.11 5.01 -13.99
CA SER A 151 -1.53 4.89 -13.65
C SER A 151 -2.22 6.24 -13.79
N ASP A 152 -3.55 6.26 -13.79
CA ASP A 152 -4.37 7.49 -13.88
C ASP A 152 -4.15 8.47 -12.71
N GLY A 153 -3.43 8.06 -11.66
CA GLY A 153 -3.01 8.93 -10.57
C GLY A 153 -1.58 9.42 -10.69
N ALA A 154 -0.77 8.90 -11.62
CA ALA A 154 0.67 9.15 -11.72
C ALA A 154 1.01 10.55 -12.28
N ASP A 155 0.02 11.44 -12.28
CA ASP A 155 0.16 12.85 -12.56
C ASP A 155 0.84 13.55 -11.38
N ASP A 156 1.61 14.59 -11.69
CA ASP A 156 2.59 15.21 -10.78
C ASP A 156 1.96 15.87 -9.53
N ASP A 157 0.63 16.00 -9.46
CA ASP A 157 -0.11 16.70 -8.40
C ASP A 157 -1.02 15.82 -7.52
N ALA A 158 -1.22 14.53 -7.85
CA ALA A 158 -2.34 13.74 -7.29
C ALA A 158 -1.94 12.65 -6.28
N PHE A 159 -0.67 12.26 -6.18
CA PHE A 159 -0.24 11.24 -5.21
C PHE A 159 0.04 11.85 -3.83
N GLN A 160 -1.03 12.13 -3.09
CA GLN A 160 -0.94 12.09 -1.63
C GLN A 160 -0.71 10.61 -1.26
N ALA A 161 0.55 10.22 -1.03
CA ALA A 161 0.84 8.92 -0.44
C ALA A 161 -0.10 8.72 0.75
N PRO A 162 -0.70 7.53 0.97
CA PRO A 162 -1.53 7.31 2.14
C PRO A 162 -0.70 7.65 3.37
N GLN A 163 -0.95 8.83 3.96
CA GLN A 163 -0.34 9.22 5.20
C GLN A 163 -0.82 8.17 6.20
N MET A 164 0.09 7.28 6.58
CA MET A 164 -0.14 6.44 7.75
C MET A 164 -0.43 7.43 8.87
N ALA A 165 -1.69 7.47 9.33
CA ALA A 165 -2.17 8.39 10.33
C ALA A 165 -1.09 8.56 11.40
N ASN A 166 -0.53 9.75 11.51
CA ASN A 166 0.41 10.00 12.56
C ASN A 166 -0.36 9.77 13.86
N LYS A 167 0.28 9.14 14.85
CA LYS A 167 -0.32 8.92 16.18
C LYS A 167 -0.77 10.23 16.87
N ALA A 168 -0.44 11.39 16.27
CA ALA A 168 -0.77 12.73 16.72
C ALA A 168 -1.96 13.38 15.98
N ASP A 169 -2.54 12.77 14.94
CA ASP A 169 -3.69 13.35 14.26
C ASP A 169 -4.94 13.13 15.12
N LYS A 170 -5.39 14.19 15.80
CA LYS A 170 -6.69 14.19 16.46
C LYS A 170 -7.74 13.89 15.40
N VAL A 171 -8.43 12.76 15.59
CA VAL A 171 -9.62 12.37 14.85
C VAL A 171 -10.56 13.56 14.76
N LEU A 172 -10.63 14.18 13.58
CA LEU A 172 -11.68 15.13 13.26
C LEU A 172 -12.94 14.29 13.08
N VAL A 173 -13.68 14.10 14.17
CA VAL A 173 -15.05 13.64 14.13
C VAL A 173 -15.79 14.70 13.31
N ALA A 174 -16.11 14.38 12.06
CA ALA A 174 -16.98 15.19 11.25
C ALA A 174 -18.32 15.29 12.01
N SER A 175 -18.59 16.48 12.53
CA SER A 175 -19.87 16.84 13.12
C SER A 175 -20.96 16.69 12.06
N LEU A 176 -21.62 15.52 12.05
CA LEU A 176 -23.00 15.43 11.62
C LEU A 176 -23.84 16.10 12.72
N THR A 177 -23.92 17.42 12.67
CA THR A 177 -25.06 18.14 13.24
C THR A 177 -26.28 17.66 12.46
N LEU A 178 -26.97 16.67 13.01
CA LEU A 178 -28.35 16.38 12.65
C LEU A 178 -29.14 17.65 12.96
N ASP A 179 -29.45 18.39 11.91
CA ASP A 179 -30.31 19.56 11.98
C ASP A 179 -31.72 19.09 12.35
N LEU A 180 -32.07 19.29 13.63
CA LEU A 180 -33.35 18.90 14.22
C LEU A 180 -34.42 19.98 13.98
N SER A 181 -34.33 20.71 12.86
CA SER A 181 -35.29 21.75 12.45
C SER A 181 -36.38 21.23 11.51
N ASP A 182 -36.19 20.07 10.89
CA ASP A 182 -37.11 19.52 9.87
C ASP A 182 -38.25 18.63 10.44
N LEU A 183 -38.39 18.56 11.77
CA LEU A 183 -39.52 17.87 12.41
C LEU A 183 -40.55 18.88 12.94
N GLN A 184 -41.17 19.64 12.03
CA GLN A 184 -42.48 20.23 12.30
C GLN A 184 -43.57 19.20 11.95
N PRO A 185 -44.41 18.77 12.90
CA PRO A 185 -45.62 18.03 12.57
C PRO A 185 -46.65 18.98 11.95
N GLU A 186 -46.77 18.93 10.63
CA GLU A 186 -47.96 19.33 9.89
C GLU A 186 -49.09 18.32 10.19
N ALA A 187 -50.10 18.73 10.95
CA ALA A 187 -51.52 18.41 10.70
C ALA A 187 -52.38 18.89 11.87
N GLY A 188 -53.32 19.78 11.57
CA GLY A 188 -54.47 20.01 12.43
C GLY A 188 -55.62 19.03 12.17
N ILE A 189 -56.80 19.56 12.46
CA ILE A 189 -58.17 19.11 12.14
C ILE A 189 -58.85 18.23 13.22
N ASN A 190 -59.88 18.86 13.80
CA ASN A 190 -60.98 18.43 14.69
C ASN A 190 -60.74 18.40 16.20
#